data_AF-A0A4Y8W7Y5-F1
#
_entry.id   AF-A0A4Y8W7Y5-F1
#
_cell.length_a   1.000
_cell.length_b   1.000
_cell.length_c   1.000
_cell.angle_alpha   90.00
_cell.angle_beta   90.00
_cell.angle_gamma   90.00
#
_symmetry.space_group_name_H-M   'P 1'
#
loop_
_entity.id
_entity.type
_entity.pdbx_description
1 polymer ?
#
loop_
_entity_poly.entity_id
_entity_poly.type
_entity_poly.pdbx_seq_one_letter_code
_entity_poly.pdbx_strand_id
1 'polypeptide(L)' 'MSRIHFDQDIQPLSEFRAGVTSFIKQINETRRPLVITQRGKGVAVVLDV' A
#
# COMPACT_ATOMS: atom_id res chain seq x y z
N MET A 1 -9.54 -13.45 -8.73
CA MET A 1 -8.79 -12.46 -7.92
C MET A 1 -7.42 -12.29 -8.55
N SER A 2 -6.92 -11.06 -8.68
CA SER A 2 -5.54 -10.82 -9.11
C SER A 2 -4.57 -11.35 -8.05
N ARG A 3 -3.38 -11.77 -8.49
CA ARG A 3 -2.34 -12.27 -7.58
C ARG A 3 -1.84 -11.12 -6.69
N ILE A 4 -1.82 -11.35 -5.37
CA ILE A 4 -1.23 -10.42 -4.40
C ILE A 4 0.29 -10.44 -4.56
N HIS A 5 0.89 -9.26 -4.65
CA HIS A 5 2.34 -9.05 -4.64
C HIS A 5 2.68 -8.48 -3.26
N PHE A 6 3.05 -9.35 -2.32
CA PHE A 6 3.20 -8.97 -0.91
C PHE A 6 4.19 -7.83 -0.68
N ASP A 7 5.23 -7.76 -1.50
CA ASP A 7 6.28 -6.72 -1.48
C ASP A 7 5.81 -5.36 -2.00
N GLN A 8 4.70 -5.30 -2.73
CA GLN A 8 4.16 -4.07 -3.34
C GLN A 8 2.83 -3.66 -2.71
N ASP A 9 1.99 -4.64 -2.38
CA ASP A 9 0.62 -4.43 -1.90
C ASP A 9 0.56 -4.35 -0.36
N ILE A 10 1.65 -4.67 0.36
CA ILE A 10 1.71 -4.57 1.83
C ILE A 10 2.94 -3.77 2.23
N GLN A 11 2.73 -2.66 2.93
CA GLN A 11 3.81 -1.78 3.36
C GLN A 11 3.72 -1.42 4.84
N PRO A 12 4.86 -1.32 5.56
CA PRO A 12 4.88 -0.73 6.89
C PRO A 12 4.46 0.73 6.87
N LEU A 13 3.80 1.19 7.93
CA LEU A 13 3.42 2.59 8.11
C LEU A 13 4.63 3.54 8.04
N SER A 14 5.80 3.10 8.52
CA SER A 14 7.04 3.89 8.43
C SER A 14 7.48 4.10 6.98
N GLU A 15 7.40 3.06 6.15
CA GLU A 15 7.79 3.11 4.74
C GLU A 15 6.82 3.98 3.95
N PHE A 16 5.52 3.78 4.15
CA PHE A 16 4.49 4.61 3.54
C PHE A 16 4.67 6.10 3.84
N ARG A 17 4.99 6.44 5.10
CA ARG A 17 5.25 7.83 5.51
C ARG A 17 6.51 8.42 4.87
N ALA A 18 7.54 7.61 4.66
CA ALA A 18 8.79 8.05 4.03
C ALA A 18 8.62 8.30 2.52
N GLY A 19 7.73 7.56 1.85
CA GLY A 19 7.57 7.56 0.39
C GLY A 19 6.14 7.82 -0.10
N VAL A 20 5.32 8.59 0.61
CA VAL A 20 3.87 8.68 0.34
C VAL A 20 3.52 8.99 -1.12
N THR A 21 4.27 9.88 -1.78
CA THR A 21 4.02 10.29 -3.16
C THR A 21 4.14 9.14 -4.16
N SER A 22 5.15 8.26 -4.01
CA SER A 22 5.34 7.13 -4.93
C SER A 22 4.23 6.09 -4.76
N PHE A 23 3.79 5.84 -3.52
CA PHE A 23 2.69 4.92 -3.25
C PHE A 23 1.37 5.41 -3.83
N ILE A 24 1.02 6.68 -3.62
CA ILE A 24 -0.21 7.25 -4.21
C ILE A 24 -0.17 7.18 -5.74
N LYS A 25 0.98 7.50 -6.36
CA LYS A 25 1.16 7.35 -7.81
C LYS A 25 0.91 5.91 -8.27
N GLN A 26 1.53 4.93 -7.63
CA GLN A 26 1.33 3.51 -7.96
C GLN A 26 -0.13 3.09 -7.81
N ILE A 27 -0.81 3.49 -6.74
CA ILE A 27 -2.22 3.15 -6.50
C ILE A 27 -3.11 3.71 -7.61
N ASN A 28 -2.92 4.98 -7.98
CA ASN A 28 -3.70 5.61 -9.05
C ASN A 28 -3.43 4.97 -10.43
N GLU A 29 -2.18 4.65 -10.74
CA GLU A 29 -1.79 4.06 -12.03
C GLU A 29 -2.22 2.60 -12.17
N THR A 30 -2.12 1.82 -11.10
CA THR A 30 -2.34 0.36 -11.15
C THR A 30 -3.72 -0.06 -10.65
N ARG A 31 -4.43 0.83 -9.96
CA ARG A 31 -5.66 0.54 -9.20
C ARG A 31 -5.49 -0.57 -8.17
N ARG A 32 -4.24 -0.86 -7.75
CA ARG A 32 -3.95 -1.89 -6.74
C ARG A 32 -4.08 -1.30 -5.34
N PRO A 33 -4.91 -1.89 -4.46
CA PRO A 33 -4.98 -1.50 -3.06
C PRO A 33 -3.64 -1.68 -2.34
N LEU A 34 -3.34 -0.79 -1.40
CA LEU A 34 -2.19 -0.90 -0.51
C LEU A 34 -2.65 -1.16 0.93
N VAL A 35 -2.23 -2.26 1.52
CA VAL A 35 -2.44 -2.56 2.95
C VAL A 35 -1.31 -1.95 3.74
N ILE A 36 -1.63 -1.06 4.67
CA ILE A 36 -0.67 -0.48 5.60
C ILE A 36 -0.65 -1.33 6.88
N THR A 37 0.56 -1.66 7.32
CA THR A 37 0.78 -2.41 8.56
C THR A 37 1.51 -1.60 9.63
N GLN A 38 1.24 -1.91 10.89
CA GLN A 38 2.02 -1.43 12.04
C GLN A 38 2.32 -2.62 12.96
N ARG A 39 3.60 -2.86 13.26
CA ARG A 39 4.05 -4.03 14.03
C ARG A 39 3.49 -5.35 13.47
N GLY A 40 3.44 -5.48 12.15
CA GLY A 40 2.94 -6.67 11.44
C GLY A 40 1.41 -6.83 11.43
N LYS A 41 0.65 -5.91 12.02
CA LYS A 41 -0.82 -5.92 12.00
C LYS A 41 -1.34 -4.95 10.94
N GLY A 42 -2.32 -5.36 10.13
CA GLY A 42 -3.00 -4.45 9.21
C GLY A 42 -3.76 -3.36 9.97
N VAL A 43 -3.56 -2.10 9.60
CA VAL A 43 -4.16 -0.94 10.29
C VAL A 43 -4.97 -0.05 9.36
N ALA A 44 -4.69 -0.06 8.05
CA ALA A 44 -5.43 0.71 7.06
C ALA A 44 -5.30 0.08 5.66
N VAL A 45 -6.21 0.46 4.77
CA VAL A 45 -6.15 0.16 3.34
C VAL A 45 -6.25 1.48 2.59
N VAL A 46 -5.35 1.70 1.63
CA VAL A 46 -5.39 2.85 0.72
C VAL A 46 -5.92 2.38 -0.63
N LEU A 47 -6.89 3.12 -1.15
CA LEU A 47 -7.55 2.88 -2.42
C LEU A 47 -7.48 4.15 -3.27
N ASP A 48 -7.59 3.97 -4.58
CA ASP A 48 -7.91 5.08 -5.49
C ASP A 48 -9.39 5.50 -5.30
N VAL A 49 -9.74 6.71 -5.74
CA VAL A 49 -11.10 7.30 -5.65
C VAL A 49 -11.89 7.10 -6.94
#